data_AF-A0A6J4QS72-F1
#
_entry.id   AF-A0A6J4QS72-F1
#
_cell.length_a   1.000
_cell.length_b   1.000
_cell.length_c   1.000
_cell.angle_alpha   90.00
_cell.angle_beta   90.00
_cell.angle_gamma   90.00
#
_symmetry.space_group_name_H-M   'P 1'
#
loop_
_entity.id
_entity.type
_entity.pdbx_description
1 polymer ?
#
loop_
_entity_poly.entity_id
_entity_poly.type
_entity_poly.pdbx_seq_one_letter_code
_entity_poly.pdbx_strand_id
1 'polypeptide(L)'
;MLPLEGITVVALEQAVAAPFATRQLADLGARVIKVERPEVGDFARSYDETVKGMSSHFVWLNRSKESLALDLKEDEAKEALHRLVAGADVFVQNLAPGGAARLGFGAEELRERHPRLIYCGVSGYGGTGPYRDKKAYDLLVQCEAGLVSITGTPETPSKVGISAADIAAGMYAYSGILAALLRRERTGEGATLDVSMLESLGEWMGFPAYFSLYGGEDPKRSGASHAAIAPYGPFECGDGEIVFLGIQNEREWARFCEEVLERPGMAEEERFASNSERVANRADLHAEIEGVFSRLTEEQAIERLEGAGIANARMRTVRQFLDHPQLEARDRWRQVGSPAGPLRALVPPATLAGTEPIMKPIPGIGEHTAEILSALGEGREAGTDRDDGLGEVRESIDAVDREIVRLLAEREGYVRRAASLKETRKDVEAPDRVEEVVRNARNLAGEHGANPDVAEEVYRAMISRFVSLEMDEHDQNKANREEGL
;
A
#
# COMPACT_ATOMS: atom_id res chain seq x y z
N MET A 1 -7.10 23.90 9.34
CA MET A 1 -7.59 22.66 9.96
C MET A 1 -7.78 21.65 8.84
N LEU A 2 -7.20 20.46 8.99
CA LEU A 2 -7.33 19.40 7.99
C LEU A 2 -8.66 18.65 8.17
N PRO A 3 -9.26 18.08 7.11
CA PRO A 3 -10.59 17.46 7.20
C PRO A 3 -10.71 16.33 8.22
N LEU A 4 -9.64 15.56 8.44
CA LEU A 4 -9.59 14.45 9.39
C LEU A 4 -8.62 14.70 10.54
N GLU A 5 -8.29 15.96 10.81
CA GLU A 5 -7.50 16.33 11.99
C GLU A 5 -8.19 15.84 13.26
N GLY A 6 -7.44 15.14 14.13
CA GLY A 6 -7.98 14.54 15.36
C GLY A 6 -8.58 13.15 15.19
N ILE A 7 -8.69 12.62 13.96
CA ILE A 7 -9.13 11.24 13.72
C ILE A 7 -7.94 10.28 13.84
N THR A 8 -8.07 9.24 14.67
CA THR A 8 -7.06 8.16 14.80
C THR A 8 -7.54 6.88 14.12
N VAL A 9 -6.71 6.34 13.23
CA VAL A 9 -6.94 5.09 12.51
C VAL A 9 -5.87 4.07 12.91
N VAL A 10 -6.29 2.90 13.36
CA VAL A 10 -5.40 1.75 13.63
C VAL A 10 -5.65 0.69 12.56
N ALA A 11 -4.60 0.22 11.89
CA ALA A 11 -4.76 -0.63 10.71
C ALA A 11 -3.91 -1.91 10.79
N LEU A 12 -4.58 -3.08 10.79
CA LEU A 12 -4.00 -4.40 10.51
C LEU A 12 -4.07 -4.67 9.01
N GLU A 13 -3.21 -4.01 8.25
CA GLU A 13 -3.34 -3.93 6.80
C GLU A 13 -2.08 -4.40 6.06
N GLN A 14 -2.30 -5.02 4.90
CA GLN A 14 -1.24 -5.57 4.06
C GLN A 14 -1.56 -5.39 2.57
N ALA A 15 -0.53 -5.51 1.72
CA ALA A 15 -0.65 -5.45 0.26
C ALA A 15 -1.20 -4.10 -0.26
N VAL A 16 -2.39 -4.07 -0.89
CA VAL A 16 -2.87 -2.90 -1.64
C VAL A 16 -4.18 -2.31 -1.13
N ALA A 17 -5.28 -3.05 -1.08
CA ALA A 17 -6.62 -2.49 -0.87
C ALA A 17 -6.77 -1.63 0.41
N ALA A 18 -6.51 -2.21 1.59
CA ALA A 18 -6.58 -1.48 2.85
C ALA A 18 -5.50 -0.38 2.98
N PRO A 19 -4.22 -0.64 2.64
CA PRO A 19 -3.19 0.42 2.63
C PRO A 19 -3.53 1.61 1.72
N PHE A 20 -4.19 1.37 0.60
CA PHE A 20 -4.65 2.42 -0.30
C PHE A 20 -5.73 3.30 0.36
N ALA A 21 -6.70 2.69 1.04
CA ALA A 21 -7.74 3.40 1.76
C ALA A 21 -7.17 4.27 2.90
N THR A 22 -6.35 3.67 3.76
CA THR A 22 -5.81 4.36 4.95
C THR A 22 -4.82 5.46 4.58
N ARG A 23 -4.06 5.31 3.49
CA ARG A 23 -3.19 6.39 3.00
C ARG A 23 -3.98 7.62 2.58
N GLN A 24 -5.16 7.44 1.98
CA GLN A 24 -6.02 8.58 1.65
C GLN A 24 -6.56 9.28 2.90
N LEU A 25 -6.88 8.53 3.96
CA LEU A 25 -7.25 9.11 5.26
C LEU A 25 -6.08 9.90 5.87
N ALA A 26 -4.86 9.36 5.79
CA ALA A 26 -3.65 10.04 6.27
C ALA A 26 -3.39 11.35 5.51
N ASP A 27 -3.56 11.34 4.17
CA ASP A 27 -3.40 12.53 3.34
C ASP A 27 -4.39 13.65 3.71
N LEU A 28 -5.57 13.30 4.23
CA LEU A 28 -6.58 14.22 4.76
C LEU A 28 -6.37 14.65 6.22
N GLY A 29 -5.30 14.20 6.87
CA GLY A 29 -4.93 14.62 8.23
C GLY A 29 -5.21 13.61 9.35
N ALA A 30 -5.73 12.42 9.05
CA ALA A 30 -5.90 11.39 10.07
C ALA A 30 -4.53 10.87 10.56
N ARG A 31 -4.43 10.58 11.85
CA ARG A 31 -3.29 9.83 12.40
C ARG A 31 -3.48 8.36 12.09
N VAL A 32 -2.67 7.81 11.18
CA VAL A 32 -2.78 6.41 10.76
C VAL A 32 -1.62 5.60 11.32
N ILE A 33 -1.94 4.66 12.21
CA ILE A 33 -1.00 3.72 12.81
C ILE A 33 -1.13 2.38 12.08
N LYS A 34 -0.14 2.06 11.26
CA LYS A 34 -0.01 0.77 10.59
C LYS A 34 0.67 -0.20 11.54
N VAL A 35 -0.04 -1.27 11.90
CA VAL A 35 0.53 -2.37 12.66
C VAL A 35 1.08 -3.39 11.69
N GLU A 36 2.33 -3.76 11.86
CA GLU A 36 3.01 -4.70 10.98
C GLU A 36 3.89 -5.67 11.76
N ARG A 37 4.32 -6.74 11.09
CA ARG A 37 5.14 -7.78 11.72
C ARG A 37 6.55 -7.24 11.99
N PRO A 38 7.18 -7.60 13.12
CA PRO A 38 8.57 -7.27 13.37
C PRO A 38 9.47 -7.75 12.24
N GLU A 39 10.51 -6.98 11.95
CA GLU A 39 11.58 -7.25 10.96
C GLU A 39 11.15 -7.32 9.49
N VAL A 40 10.08 -8.05 9.17
CA VAL A 40 9.62 -8.29 7.79
C VAL A 40 8.50 -7.36 7.36
N GLY A 41 7.71 -6.84 8.30
CA GLY A 41 6.61 -5.91 8.02
C GLY A 41 5.50 -6.46 7.11
N ASP A 42 4.92 -5.55 6.33
CA ASP A 42 3.96 -5.82 5.25
C ASP A 42 4.63 -6.54 4.08
N PHE A 43 3.96 -7.54 3.49
CA PHE A 43 4.42 -8.24 2.28
C PHE A 43 4.80 -7.30 1.14
N ALA A 44 4.09 -6.18 1.02
CA ALA A 44 4.33 -5.20 -0.03
C ALA A 44 5.74 -4.58 0.06
N ARG A 45 6.44 -4.63 1.21
CA ARG A 45 7.81 -4.12 1.35
C ARG A 45 8.81 -4.88 0.47
N SER A 46 8.50 -6.12 0.07
CA SER A 46 9.40 -7.02 -0.66
C SER A 46 8.91 -7.43 -2.06
N TYR A 47 7.93 -6.72 -2.64
CA TYR A 47 7.43 -7.03 -3.99
C TYR A 47 8.42 -6.68 -5.10
N ASP A 48 9.22 -5.64 -4.89
CA ASP A 48 10.27 -5.19 -5.79
C ASP A 48 11.28 -4.30 -5.04
N GLU A 49 12.32 -3.84 -5.72
CA GLU A 49 13.38 -2.97 -5.18
C GLU A 49 13.59 -1.71 -6.05
N THR A 50 12.60 -1.37 -6.88
CA THR A 50 12.76 -0.42 -7.99
C THR A 50 12.92 1.03 -7.53
N VAL A 51 12.45 1.37 -6.32
CA VAL A 51 12.51 2.73 -5.78
C VAL A 51 13.70 2.83 -4.85
N LYS A 52 14.90 2.91 -5.42
CA LYS A 52 16.18 3.06 -4.68
C LYS A 52 16.36 1.94 -3.62
N GLY A 53 16.00 0.70 -3.95
CA GLY A 53 16.06 -0.44 -3.02
C GLY A 53 14.78 -0.67 -2.20
N MET A 54 13.79 0.23 -2.30
CA MET A 54 12.46 0.03 -1.72
C MET A 54 11.44 -0.45 -2.76
N SER A 55 10.42 -1.17 -2.31
CA SER A 55 9.29 -1.57 -3.13
C SER A 55 8.43 -0.39 -3.58
N SER A 56 8.14 -0.35 -4.88
CA SER A 56 7.26 0.65 -5.49
C SER A 56 5.84 0.65 -4.90
N HIS A 57 5.29 -0.53 -4.61
CA HIS A 57 3.96 -0.66 -4.01
C HIS A 57 3.94 -0.07 -2.60
N PHE A 58 4.95 -0.40 -1.79
CA PHE A 58 5.01 0.11 -0.42
C PHE A 58 5.14 1.63 -0.39
N VAL A 59 6.03 2.19 -1.22
CA VAL A 59 6.24 3.64 -1.36
C VAL A 59 4.95 4.35 -1.77
N TRP A 60 4.22 3.80 -2.75
CA TRP A 60 2.96 4.38 -3.22
C TRP A 60 1.89 4.44 -2.13
N LEU A 61 1.87 3.47 -1.21
CA LEU A 61 0.73 3.21 -0.32
C LEU A 61 0.93 3.63 1.13
N ASN A 62 2.12 4.06 1.56
CA ASN A 62 2.39 4.17 3.01
C ASN A 62 3.00 5.50 3.47
N ARG A 63 3.06 6.53 2.61
CA ARG A 63 3.38 7.88 3.07
C ARG A 63 2.41 8.34 4.16
N SER A 64 2.91 9.20 5.05
CA SER A 64 2.15 9.83 6.14
C SER A 64 1.66 8.89 7.25
N LYS A 65 1.99 7.60 7.22
CA LYS A 65 1.62 6.64 8.26
C LYS A 65 2.71 6.52 9.32
N GLU A 66 2.30 6.19 10.53
CA GLU A 66 3.18 5.67 11.58
C GLU A 66 3.28 4.15 11.44
N SER A 67 4.47 3.58 11.68
CA SER A 67 4.70 2.13 11.64
C SER A 67 4.98 1.60 13.04
N LEU A 68 4.15 0.65 13.47
CA LEU A 68 4.20 -0.04 14.74
C LEU A 68 4.46 -1.53 14.50
N ALA A 69 5.62 -2.02 14.91
CA ALA A 69 5.99 -3.42 14.79
C ALA A 69 5.53 -4.20 16.03
N LEU A 70 4.58 -5.14 15.86
CA LEU A 70 4.06 -5.98 16.94
C LEU A 70 3.96 -7.43 16.48
N ASP A 71 4.47 -8.36 17.30
CA ASP A 71 4.17 -9.78 17.13
C ASP A 71 2.86 -10.11 17.85
N LEU A 72 1.76 -10.18 17.10
CA LEU A 72 0.43 -10.49 17.63
C LEU A 72 0.24 -11.96 18.04
N LYS A 73 1.31 -12.75 18.12
CA LYS A 73 1.31 -14.02 18.85
C LYS A 73 1.43 -13.79 20.36
N GLU A 74 2.19 -12.77 20.76
CA GLU A 74 2.43 -12.41 22.15
C GLU A 74 1.21 -11.71 22.76
N ASP A 75 0.86 -12.06 23.98
CA ASP A 75 -0.34 -11.52 24.63
C ASP A 75 -0.16 -10.05 25.03
N GLU A 76 1.06 -9.65 25.41
CA GLU A 76 1.40 -8.25 25.69
C GLU A 76 1.23 -7.36 24.45
N ALA A 77 1.54 -7.89 23.27
CA ALA A 77 1.37 -7.18 22.00
C ALA A 77 -0.11 -7.03 21.62
N LYS A 78 -0.92 -8.07 21.85
CA LYS A 78 -2.38 -7.98 21.67
C LYS A 78 -2.99 -6.97 22.64
N GLU A 79 -2.56 -6.98 23.90
CA GLU A 79 -3.01 -6.03 24.90
C GLU A 79 -2.65 -4.58 24.53
N ALA A 80 -1.44 -4.34 24.04
CA ALA A 80 -1.04 -3.03 23.51
C ALA A 80 -1.93 -2.59 22.35
N LEU A 81 -2.25 -3.50 21.42
CA LEU A 81 -3.15 -3.21 20.31
C LEU A 81 -4.59 -2.95 20.77
N HIS A 82 -5.10 -3.68 21.76
CA HIS A 82 -6.42 -3.40 22.36
C HIS A 82 -6.48 -1.99 22.94
N ARG A 83 -5.44 -1.55 23.65
CA ARG A 83 -5.37 -0.16 24.17
C ARG A 83 -5.35 0.88 23.05
N LEU A 84 -4.63 0.63 21.96
CA LEU A 84 -4.65 1.51 20.80
C LEU A 84 -6.04 1.60 20.17
N VAL A 85 -6.70 0.46 19.97
CA VAL A 85 -8.05 0.42 19.40
C VAL A 85 -9.07 1.11 20.31
N ALA A 86 -8.90 1.03 21.63
CA ALA A 86 -9.77 1.71 22.58
C ALA A 86 -9.75 3.24 22.45
N GLY A 87 -8.63 3.82 22.00
CA GLY A 87 -8.48 5.25 21.70
C GLY A 87 -8.71 5.61 20.23
N ALA A 88 -9.02 4.65 19.36
CA ALA A 88 -9.13 4.88 17.92
C ALA A 88 -10.56 5.26 17.49
N ASP A 89 -10.65 6.04 16.42
CA ASP A 89 -11.90 6.33 15.73
C ASP A 89 -12.27 5.25 14.72
N VAL A 90 -11.25 4.69 14.06
CA VAL A 90 -11.39 3.72 12.98
C VAL A 90 -10.41 2.58 13.18
N PHE A 91 -10.90 1.35 13.06
CA PHE A 91 -10.08 0.15 12.95
C PHE A 91 -10.24 -0.47 11.56
N VAL A 92 -9.14 -0.66 10.85
CA VAL A 92 -9.12 -1.23 9.50
C VAL A 92 -8.36 -2.54 9.50
N GLN A 93 -8.89 -3.56 8.82
CA GLN A 93 -8.15 -4.81 8.61
C GLN A 93 -8.50 -5.47 7.27
N ASN A 94 -7.52 -6.17 6.68
CA ASN A 94 -7.72 -7.01 5.50
C ASN A 94 -7.12 -8.41 5.64
N LEU A 95 -7.17 -8.97 6.85
CA LEU A 95 -6.81 -10.35 7.10
C LEU A 95 -7.86 -11.28 6.47
N ALA A 96 -7.48 -12.53 6.22
CA ALA A 96 -8.41 -13.55 5.76
C ALA A 96 -9.65 -13.62 6.69
N PRO A 97 -10.87 -13.91 6.17
CA PRO A 97 -12.08 -13.91 6.98
C PRO A 97 -11.96 -14.68 8.31
N GLY A 98 -12.41 -14.03 9.39
CA GLY A 98 -12.25 -14.51 10.77
C GLY A 98 -10.83 -14.37 11.35
N GLY A 99 -9.83 -13.93 10.58
CA GLY A 99 -8.45 -13.74 11.04
C GLY A 99 -8.32 -12.74 12.16
N ALA A 100 -8.90 -11.54 12.01
CA ALA A 100 -8.92 -10.54 13.07
C ALA A 100 -9.66 -11.03 14.32
N ALA A 101 -10.79 -11.73 14.16
CA ALA A 101 -11.53 -12.31 15.27
C ALA A 101 -10.73 -13.36 16.05
N ARG A 102 -9.97 -14.23 15.36
CA ARG A 102 -9.05 -15.19 16.01
C ARG A 102 -7.93 -14.52 16.81
N LEU A 103 -7.61 -13.27 16.48
CA LEU A 103 -6.64 -12.45 17.21
C LEU A 103 -7.28 -11.60 18.33
N GLY A 104 -8.60 -11.67 18.53
CA GLY A 104 -9.33 -10.86 19.52
C GLY A 104 -9.85 -9.51 18.99
N PHE A 105 -9.72 -9.25 17.69
CA PHE A 105 -10.10 -7.98 17.05
C PHE A 105 -11.31 -8.14 16.13
N GLY A 106 -12.32 -8.89 16.58
CA GLY A 106 -13.57 -9.10 15.84
C GLY A 106 -14.46 -7.85 15.82
N ALA A 107 -15.21 -7.65 14.73
CA ALA A 107 -16.06 -6.46 14.59
C ALA A 107 -17.12 -6.33 15.70
N GLU A 108 -17.81 -7.43 16.03
CA GLU A 108 -18.86 -7.45 17.05
C GLU A 108 -18.30 -7.10 18.44
N GLU A 109 -17.27 -7.80 18.88
CA GLU A 109 -16.60 -7.59 20.17
C GLU A 109 -16.05 -6.18 20.33
N LEU A 110 -15.36 -5.65 19.31
CA LEU A 110 -14.81 -4.29 19.37
C LEU A 110 -15.90 -3.23 19.38
N ARG A 111 -17.00 -3.42 18.63
CA ARG A 111 -18.12 -2.46 18.58
C ARG A 111 -18.94 -2.47 19.85
N GLU A 112 -19.06 -3.62 20.52
CA GLU A 112 -19.70 -3.71 21.84
C GLU A 112 -18.89 -2.93 22.89
N ARG A 113 -17.56 -3.10 22.91
CA ARG A 113 -16.68 -2.37 23.84
C ARG A 113 -16.52 -0.89 23.50
N HIS A 114 -16.54 -0.56 22.21
CA HIS A 114 -16.34 0.80 21.70
C HIS A 114 -17.47 1.20 20.72
N PRO A 115 -18.66 1.59 21.22
CA PRO A 115 -19.84 1.88 20.39
C PRO A 115 -19.68 3.05 19.40
N ARG A 116 -18.60 3.82 19.49
CA ARG A 116 -18.23 4.88 18.53
C ARG A 116 -17.22 4.45 17.45
N LEU A 117 -16.56 3.30 17.61
CA LEU A 117 -15.52 2.82 16.70
C LEU A 117 -16.09 2.50 15.32
N ILE A 118 -15.45 2.94 14.25
CA ILE A 118 -15.77 2.47 12.91
C ILE A 118 -14.87 1.27 12.60
N TYR A 119 -15.47 0.09 12.46
CA TYR A 119 -14.74 -1.10 12.03
C TYR A 119 -14.87 -1.26 10.52
N CYS A 120 -13.75 -1.43 9.81
CA CYS A 120 -13.75 -1.68 8.37
C CYS A 120 -12.95 -2.95 8.05
N GLY A 121 -13.65 -3.99 7.59
CA GLY A 121 -13.05 -5.18 7.03
C GLY A 121 -13.01 -5.11 5.51
N VAL A 122 -11.86 -5.47 4.92
CA VAL A 122 -11.72 -5.64 3.47
C VAL A 122 -11.36 -7.10 3.17
N SER A 123 -12.10 -7.74 2.27
CA SER A 123 -11.87 -9.14 1.90
C SER A 123 -12.07 -9.38 0.41
N GLY A 124 -11.76 -10.58 -0.08
CA GLY A 124 -11.96 -10.92 -1.49
C GLY A 124 -13.43 -10.97 -1.92
N TYR A 125 -14.24 -11.69 -1.14
CA TYR A 125 -15.62 -12.07 -1.51
C TYR A 125 -16.66 -11.73 -0.41
N GLY A 126 -16.26 -11.01 0.64
CA GLY A 126 -17.14 -10.64 1.76
C GLY A 126 -17.13 -11.66 2.90
N GLY A 127 -17.85 -11.34 3.98
CA GLY A 127 -17.93 -12.18 5.18
C GLY A 127 -18.86 -13.40 5.08
N THR A 128 -19.60 -13.57 3.98
CA THR A 128 -20.62 -14.62 3.78
C THR A 128 -20.57 -15.25 2.39
N GLY A 129 -21.40 -16.27 2.14
CA GLY A 129 -21.50 -16.93 0.84
C GLY A 129 -20.45 -18.04 0.61
N PRO A 130 -20.52 -18.76 -0.53
CA PRO A 130 -19.72 -19.96 -0.78
C PRO A 130 -18.23 -19.67 -0.97
N TYR A 131 -17.86 -18.44 -1.33
CA TYR A 131 -16.46 -18.04 -1.55
C TYR A 131 -15.84 -17.30 -0.37
N ARG A 132 -16.52 -17.24 0.77
CA ARG A 132 -16.03 -16.61 2.00
C ARG A 132 -14.58 -16.99 2.32
N ASP A 133 -14.24 -18.27 2.29
CA ASP A 133 -12.90 -18.75 2.64
C ASP A 133 -11.96 -18.94 1.43
N LYS A 134 -12.39 -18.53 0.23
CA LYS A 134 -11.58 -18.62 -1.00
C LYS A 134 -10.49 -17.55 -1.00
N LYS A 135 -9.26 -17.95 -1.32
CA LYS A 135 -8.15 -16.99 -1.48
C LYS A 135 -8.47 -16.02 -2.62
N ALA A 136 -8.16 -14.75 -2.39
CA ALA A 136 -8.37 -13.69 -3.35
C ALA A 136 -7.10 -12.86 -3.50
N TYR A 137 -6.75 -12.61 -4.75
CA TYR A 137 -5.72 -11.66 -5.18
C TYR A 137 -6.31 -10.89 -6.35
N ASP A 138 -5.84 -9.68 -6.58
CA ASP A 138 -6.37 -8.76 -7.60
C ASP A 138 -6.72 -9.44 -8.93
N LEU A 139 -5.74 -10.10 -9.58
CA LEU A 139 -5.96 -10.79 -10.85
C LEU A 139 -7.06 -11.85 -10.78
N LEU A 140 -7.09 -12.64 -9.70
CA LEU A 140 -8.10 -13.70 -9.56
C LEU A 140 -9.51 -13.10 -9.44
N VAL A 141 -9.63 -11.98 -8.71
CA VAL A 141 -10.91 -11.27 -8.60
C VAL A 141 -11.27 -10.59 -9.92
N GLN A 142 -10.31 -10.04 -10.68
CA GLN A 142 -10.58 -9.53 -12.04
C GLN A 142 -11.15 -10.63 -12.95
N CYS A 143 -10.68 -11.87 -12.83
CA CYS A 143 -11.24 -13.01 -13.57
C CYS A 143 -12.69 -13.31 -13.13
N GLU A 144 -12.94 -13.40 -11.82
CA GLU A 144 -14.27 -13.74 -11.28
C GLU A 144 -15.30 -12.64 -11.54
N ALA A 145 -14.88 -11.37 -11.57
CA ALA A 145 -15.73 -10.23 -11.90
C ALA A 145 -15.99 -10.08 -13.42
N GLY A 146 -15.35 -10.89 -14.26
CA GLY A 146 -15.49 -10.80 -15.72
C GLY A 146 -14.69 -9.67 -16.39
N LEU A 147 -13.83 -8.95 -15.66
CA LEU A 147 -13.05 -7.85 -16.24
C LEU A 147 -12.04 -8.36 -17.28
N VAL A 148 -11.39 -9.49 -17.02
CA VAL A 148 -10.41 -10.09 -17.95
C VAL A 148 -11.09 -10.57 -19.25
N SER A 149 -12.36 -11.01 -19.20
CA SER A 149 -13.04 -11.52 -20.40
C SER A 149 -13.30 -10.42 -21.43
N ILE A 150 -13.48 -9.17 -20.99
CA ILE A 150 -13.74 -8.01 -21.84
C ILE A 150 -12.50 -7.13 -22.10
N THR A 151 -11.36 -7.45 -21.51
CA THR A 151 -10.11 -6.68 -21.64
C THR A 151 -9.09 -7.42 -22.50
N GLY A 152 -8.38 -6.70 -23.38
CA GLY A 152 -7.34 -7.24 -24.27
C GLY A 152 -7.72 -7.16 -25.75
N THR A 153 -6.98 -7.87 -26.60
CA THR A 153 -7.28 -7.96 -28.04
C THR A 153 -8.37 -9.01 -28.28
N PRO A 154 -9.00 -9.04 -29.47
CA PRO A 154 -9.96 -10.10 -29.81
C PRO A 154 -9.39 -11.51 -29.57
N GLU A 155 -8.10 -11.70 -29.86
CA GLU A 155 -7.38 -12.97 -29.75
C GLU A 155 -6.93 -13.27 -28.31
N THR A 156 -6.49 -12.25 -27.56
CA THR A 156 -5.81 -12.45 -26.27
C THR A 156 -6.49 -11.65 -25.14
N PRO A 157 -7.20 -12.33 -24.22
CA PRO A 157 -7.64 -11.74 -22.96
C PRO A 157 -6.43 -11.23 -22.15
N SER A 158 -6.58 -10.08 -21.52
CA SER A 158 -5.51 -9.43 -20.77
C SER A 158 -6.02 -8.89 -19.45
N LYS A 159 -5.20 -8.96 -18.40
CA LYS A 159 -5.50 -8.25 -17.16
C LYS A 159 -5.29 -6.75 -17.34
N VAL A 160 -5.95 -5.95 -16.51
CA VAL A 160 -5.63 -4.52 -16.42
C VAL A 160 -4.23 -4.34 -15.81
N GLY A 161 -3.47 -3.37 -16.32
CA GLY A 161 -2.07 -3.13 -15.94
C GLY A 161 -1.84 -2.63 -14.51
N ILE A 162 -2.90 -2.32 -13.77
CA ILE A 162 -2.89 -1.90 -12.36
C ILE A 162 -3.77 -2.85 -11.53
N SER A 163 -3.64 -2.80 -10.21
CA SER A 163 -4.45 -3.60 -9.28
C SER A 163 -5.90 -3.09 -9.17
N ALA A 164 -6.70 -3.29 -10.22
CA ALA A 164 -8.03 -2.70 -10.35
C ALA A 164 -9.01 -3.12 -9.24
N ALA A 165 -9.02 -4.40 -8.85
CA ALA A 165 -9.90 -4.91 -7.81
C ALA A 165 -9.49 -4.38 -6.43
N ASP A 166 -8.17 -4.34 -6.15
CA ASP A 166 -7.65 -3.78 -4.90
C ASP A 166 -7.95 -2.27 -4.79
N ILE A 167 -7.74 -1.51 -5.86
CA ILE A 167 -8.00 -0.06 -5.88
C ILE A 167 -9.49 0.20 -5.71
N ALA A 168 -10.36 -0.57 -6.38
CA ALA A 168 -11.81 -0.46 -6.21
C ALA A 168 -12.19 -0.68 -4.74
N ALA A 169 -11.77 -1.79 -4.13
CA ALA A 169 -12.04 -2.08 -2.72
C ALA A 169 -11.50 -1.00 -1.79
N GLY A 170 -10.27 -0.52 -2.03
CA GLY A 170 -9.69 0.58 -1.27
C GLY A 170 -10.48 1.89 -1.39
N MET A 171 -11.05 2.19 -2.56
CA MET A 171 -11.91 3.37 -2.74
C MET A 171 -13.24 3.26 -2.00
N TYR A 172 -13.89 2.08 -1.99
CA TYR A 172 -15.14 1.86 -1.24
C TYR A 172 -14.90 1.77 0.26
N ALA A 173 -13.78 1.22 0.72
CA ALA A 173 -13.37 1.28 2.12
C ALA A 173 -13.14 2.73 2.57
N TYR A 174 -12.38 3.51 1.78
CA TYR A 174 -12.13 4.93 2.05
C TYR A 174 -13.43 5.75 2.12
N SER A 175 -14.28 5.66 1.10
CA SER A 175 -15.54 6.42 1.06
C SER A 175 -16.54 5.96 2.12
N GLY A 176 -16.61 4.65 2.39
CA GLY A 176 -17.41 4.07 3.45
C GLY A 176 -17.01 4.56 4.84
N ILE A 177 -15.70 4.65 5.12
CA ILE A 177 -15.18 5.21 6.38
C ILE A 177 -15.58 6.67 6.52
N LEU A 178 -15.42 7.48 5.47
CA LEU A 178 -15.85 8.90 5.50
C LEU A 178 -17.36 9.03 5.76
N ALA A 179 -18.18 8.21 5.10
CA ALA A 179 -19.63 8.19 5.31
C ALA A 179 -19.99 7.78 6.75
N ALA A 180 -19.29 6.78 7.29
CA ALA A 180 -19.47 6.33 8.66
C ALA A 180 -19.05 7.38 9.70
N LEU A 181 -17.96 8.12 9.46
CA LEU A 181 -17.55 9.26 10.29
C LEU A 181 -18.63 10.35 10.29
N LEU A 182 -19.12 10.74 9.11
CA LEU A 182 -20.21 11.73 9.00
C LEU A 182 -21.51 11.26 9.69
N ARG A 183 -21.85 9.98 9.58
CA ARG A 183 -23.00 9.39 10.29
C ARG A 183 -22.79 9.44 11.80
N ARG A 184 -21.61 9.06 12.28
CA ARG A 184 -21.26 9.05 13.70
C ARG A 184 -21.39 10.41 14.36
N GLU A 185 -21.05 11.49 13.66
CA GLU A 185 -21.24 12.85 14.18
C GLU A 185 -22.73 13.23 14.35
N ARG A 186 -23.64 12.56 13.64
CA ARG A 186 -25.09 12.80 13.76
C ARG A 186 -25.77 11.85 14.75
N THR A 187 -25.34 10.60 14.79
CA THR A 187 -26.01 9.56 15.59
C THR A 187 -25.31 9.32 16.92
N GLY A 188 -24.05 9.72 17.05
CA GLY A 188 -23.21 9.33 18.17
C GLY A 188 -22.65 7.91 18.06
N GLU A 189 -22.98 7.15 17.02
CA GLU A 189 -22.67 5.73 16.88
C GLU A 189 -21.76 5.45 15.69
N GLY A 190 -20.77 4.58 15.86
CA GLY A 190 -19.94 4.11 14.74
C GLY A 190 -20.67 3.11 13.83
N ALA A 191 -19.91 2.37 13.04
CA ALA A 191 -20.44 1.41 12.07
C ALA A 191 -19.47 0.25 11.84
N THR A 192 -20.01 -0.88 11.37
CA THR A 192 -19.21 -1.98 10.80
C THR A 192 -19.38 -1.94 9.29
N LEU A 193 -18.26 -1.89 8.57
CA LEU A 193 -18.16 -1.93 7.12
C LEU A 193 -17.55 -3.27 6.72
N ASP A 194 -18.22 -3.99 5.83
CA ASP A 194 -17.69 -5.17 5.14
C ASP A 194 -17.59 -4.83 3.66
N VAL A 195 -16.36 -4.76 3.14
CA VAL A 195 -16.07 -4.40 1.75
C VAL A 195 -15.42 -5.59 1.06
N SER A 196 -16.05 -6.09 0.00
CA SER A 196 -15.45 -7.14 -0.83
C SER A 196 -14.84 -6.59 -2.11
N MET A 197 -13.72 -7.18 -2.54
CA MET A 197 -13.09 -6.86 -3.83
C MET A 197 -14.00 -7.21 -5.00
N LEU A 198 -14.75 -8.32 -4.92
CA LEU A 198 -15.67 -8.74 -5.97
C LEU A 198 -16.83 -7.73 -6.16
N GLU A 199 -17.51 -7.32 -5.10
CA GLU A 199 -18.61 -6.34 -5.20
C GLU A 199 -18.08 -4.96 -5.64
N SER A 200 -16.92 -4.57 -5.11
CA SER A 200 -16.27 -3.30 -5.46
C SER A 200 -15.92 -3.22 -6.95
N LEU A 201 -15.31 -4.28 -7.49
CA LEU A 201 -15.01 -4.33 -8.92
C LEU A 201 -16.27 -4.54 -9.75
N GLY A 202 -17.24 -5.31 -9.24
CA GLY A 202 -18.55 -5.53 -9.85
C GLY A 202 -19.30 -4.22 -10.11
N GLU A 203 -19.23 -3.26 -9.18
CA GLU A 203 -19.81 -1.93 -9.37
C GLU A 203 -19.20 -1.19 -10.57
N TRP A 204 -17.87 -1.29 -10.77
CA TRP A 204 -17.21 -0.72 -11.95
C TRP A 204 -17.55 -1.46 -13.25
N MET A 205 -18.00 -2.73 -13.14
CA MET A 205 -18.51 -3.53 -14.24
C MET A 205 -19.99 -3.27 -14.57
N GLY A 206 -20.61 -2.22 -14.01
CA GLY A 206 -22.02 -1.90 -14.24
C GLY A 206 -22.41 -1.73 -15.72
N PHE A 207 -21.62 -0.99 -16.50
CA PHE A 207 -21.88 -0.86 -17.95
C PHE A 207 -21.80 -2.21 -18.69
N PRO A 208 -20.69 -2.98 -18.58
CA PRO A 208 -20.64 -4.32 -19.16
C PRO A 208 -21.77 -5.24 -18.69
N ALA A 209 -22.13 -5.20 -17.41
CA ALA A 209 -23.19 -6.03 -16.86
C ALA A 209 -24.55 -5.73 -17.50
N TYR A 210 -24.91 -4.45 -17.66
CA TYR A 210 -26.14 -4.07 -18.35
C TYR A 210 -26.11 -4.39 -19.84
N PHE A 211 -24.95 -4.23 -20.49
CA PHE A 211 -24.76 -4.60 -21.89
C PHE A 211 -25.05 -6.10 -22.08
N SER A 212 -24.46 -6.97 -21.24
CA SER A 212 -24.69 -8.42 -21.30
C SER A 212 -26.13 -8.80 -20.94
N LEU A 213 -26.67 -8.22 -19.87
CA LEU A 213 -27.99 -8.59 -19.34
C LEU A 213 -29.14 -8.31 -20.32
N TYR A 214 -29.07 -7.19 -21.05
CA TYR A 214 -30.14 -6.75 -21.95
C TYR A 214 -29.78 -6.83 -23.44
N GLY A 215 -28.50 -6.81 -23.79
CA GLY A 215 -28.01 -6.83 -25.17
C GLY A 215 -27.92 -8.23 -25.79
N GLY A 216 -28.04 -9.29 -25.00
CA GLY A 216 -28.04 -10.68 -25.46
C GLY A 216 -26.65 -11.28 -25.74
N GLU A 217 -25.59 -10.48 -25.65
CA GLU A 217 -24.20 -10.92 -25.71
C GLU A 217 -23.28 -10.03 -24.88
N ASP A 218 -22.11 -10.57 -24.49
CA ASP A 218 -21.10 -9.82 -23.76
C ASP A 218 -20.35 -8.81 -24.65
N PRO A 219 -19.85 -7.68 -24.09
CA PRO A 219 -18.96 -6.78 -24.80
C PRO A 219 -17.74 -7.52 -25.34
N LYS A 220 -17.39 -7.28 -26.62
CA LYS A 220 -16.19 -7.87 -27.21
C LYS A 220 -14.94 -7.11 -26.78
N ARG A 221 -13.86 -7.85 -26.61
CA ARG A 221 -12.50 -7.30 -26.51
C ARG A 221 -12.17 -6.52 -27.78
N SER A 222 -11.73 -5.28 -27.62
CA SER A 222 -11.50 -4.34 -28.72
C SER A 222 -10.11 -3.67 -28.64
N GLY A 223 -9.19 -4.26 -27.87
CA GLY A 223 -7.89 -3.68 -27.61
C GLY A 223 -8.05 -2.33 -26.91
N ALA A 224 -7.45 -1.28 -27.49
CA ALA A 224 -7.55 0.09 -26.99
C ALA A 224 -8.73 0.88 -27.60
N SER A 225 -9.52 0.28 -28.49
CA SER A 225 -10.71 0.92 -29.07
C SER A 225 -11.92 0.79 -28.14
N HIS A 226 -12.88 1.72 -28.22
CA HIS A 226 -14.15 1.57 -27.50
C HIS A 226 -15.03 0.52 -28.18
N ALA A 227 -15.58 -0.41 -27.40
CA ALA A 227 -16.38 -1.51 -27.92
C ALA A 227 -17.65 -1.05 -28.66
N ALA A 228 -18.32 0.00 -28.18
CA ALA A 228 -19.65 0.42 -28.66
C ALA A 228 -19.69 1.78 -29.40
N ILE A 229 -18.55 2.46 -29.57
CA ILE A 229 -18.49 3.80 -30.17
C ILE A 229 -17.39 3.81 -31.23
N ALA A 230 -17.67 4.44 -32.38
CA ALA A 230 -16.71 4.58 -33.47
C ALA A 230 -16.85 5.92 -34.22
N PRO A 231 -15.74 6.58 -34.61
CA PRO A 231 -14.36 6.24 -34.24
C PRO A 231 -14.05 6.65 -32.79
N TYR A 232 -13.47 5.73 -32.02
CA TYR A 232 -13.02 5.98 -30.65
C TYR A 232 -11.92 5.00 -30.29
N GLY A 233 -10.67 5.45 -30.32
CA GLY A 233 -9.51 4.57 -30.20
C GLY A 233 -8.25 5.10 -30.90
N PRO A 234 -7.23 4.24 -31.08
CA PRO A 234 -5.97 4.56 -31.73
C PRO A 234 -6.07 4.59 -33.26
N PHE A 235 -5.31 5.49 -33.89
CA PHE A 235 -5.09 5.59 -35.34
C PHE A 235 -3.61 5.88 -35.63
N GLU A 236 -3.02 5.14 -36.55
CA GLU A 236 -1.61 5.30 -36.94
C GLU A 236 -1.41 6.51 -37.88
N CYS A 237 -0.37 7.31 -37.61
CA CYS A 237 0.04 8.45 -38.43
C CYS A 237 1.22 8.08 -39.35
N GLY A 238 1.53 8.94 -40.32
CA GLY A 238 2.57 8.69 -41.34
C GLY A 238 4.01 8.61 -40.81
N ASP A 239 4.24 9.10 -39.59
CA ASP A 239 5.51 9.00 -38.87
C ASP A 239 5.63 7.73 -38.00
N GLY A 240 4.60 6.86 -38.01
CA GLY A 240 4.55 5.61 -37.23
C GLY A 240 4.10 5.79 -35.78
N GLU A 241 3.76 7.01 -35.38
CA GLU A 241 3.19 7.31 -34.06
C GLU A 241 1.66 7.14 -34.06
N ILE A 242 1.08 6.97 -32.87
CA ILE A 242 -0.36 6.70 -32.70
C ILE A 242 -1.05 7.87 -32.02
N VAL A 243 -2.07 8.42 -32.67
CA VAL A 243 -2.99 9.38 -32.07
C VAL A 243 -4.26 8.67 -31.61
N PHE A 244 -4.75 9.02 -30.43
CA PHE A 244 -6.06 8.60 -29.96
C PHE A 244 -7.07 9.69 -30.23
N LEU A 245 -8.24 9.34 -30.74
CA LEU A 245 -9.36 10.27 -30.87
C LEU A 245 -10.67 9.60 -30.44
N GLY A 246 -11.64 10.44 -30.11
CA GLY A 246 -12.98 10.00 -29.74
C GLY A 246 -14.05 10.92 -30.28
N ILE A 247 -14.98 10.35 -31.03
CA ILE A 247 -16.16 11.05 -31.56
C ILE A 247 -17.40 10.41 -30.93
N GLN A 248 -18.20 11.21 -30.23
CA GLN A 248 -19.33 10.69 -29.46
C GLN A 248 -20.70 11.12 -29.99
N ASN A 249 -20.73 12.06 -30.94
CA ASN A 249 -22.00 12.52 -31.52
C ASN A 249 -21.88 12.87 -33.00
N GLU A 250 -23.03 12.90 -33.69
CA GLU A 250 -23.08 13.11 -35.15
C GLU A 250 -22.62 14.50 -35.59
N ARG A 251 -22.67 15.52 -34.71
CA ARG A 251 -22.13 16.86 -35.03
C ARG A 251 -20.61 16.85 -35.08
N GLU A 252 -19.96 16.17 -34.14
CA GLU A 252 -18.52 15.94 -34.16
C GLU A 252 -18.12 15.07 -35.36
N TRP A 253 -18.92 14.06 -35.71
CA TRP A 253 -18.66 13.21 -36.88
C TRP A 253 -18.64 14.02 -38.18
N ALA A 254 -19.69 14.82 -38.44
CA ALA A 254 -19.74 15.66 -39.64
C ALA A 254 -18.55 16.63 -39.70
N ARG A 255 -18.22 17.28 -38.59
CA ARG A 255 -17.08 18.20 -38.50
C ARG A 255 -15.74 17.49 -38.70
N PHE A 256 -15.56 16.29 -38.16
CA PHE A 256 -14.37 15.49 -38.38
C PHE A 256 -14.21 15.11 -39.86
N CYS A 257 -15.29 14.68 -40.52
CA CYS A 257 -15.29 14.42 -41.96
C CYS A 257 -14.92 15.67 -42.77
N GLU A 258 -15.50 16.82 -42.46
CA GLU A 258 -15.28 18.07 -43.19
C GLU A 258 -13.87 18.66 -42.95
N GLU A 259 -13.49 18.85 -41.68
CA GLU A 259 -12.33 19.66 -41.30
C GLU A 259 -11.05 18.84 -41.09
N VAL A 260 -11.16 17.58 -40.67
CA VAL A 260 -10.00 16.74 -40.36
C VAL A 260 -9.67 15.79 -41.51
N LEU A 261 -10.69 15.07 -42.01
CA LEU A 261 -10.54 14.16 -43.14
C LEU A 261 -10.60 14.85 -44.51
N GLU A 262 -11.04 16.11 -44.55
CA GLU A 262 -11.24 16.88 -45.78
C GLU A 262 -12.17 16.16 -46.80
N ARG A 263 -13.13 15.41 -46.27
CA ARG A 263 -14.11 14.57 -47.01
C ARG A 263 -15.51 14.73 -46.42
N PRO A 264 -16.17 15.90 -46.60
CA PRO A 264 -17.48 16.16 -46.00
C PRO A 264 -18.55 15.13 -46.40
N GLY A 265 -18.51 14.62 -47.64
CA GLY A 265 -19.46 13.60 -48.11
C GLY A 265 -19.41 12.26 -47.37
N MET A 266 -18.32 11.97 -46.65
CA MET A 266 -18.17 10.73 -45.87
C MET A 266 -19.20 10.63 -44.74
N ALA A 267 -19.65 11.77 -44.22
CA ALA A 267 -20.64 11.80 -43.14
C ALA A 267 -22.02 11.27 -43.57
N GLU A 268 -22.32 11.33 -44.87
CA GLU A 268 -23.59 10.92 -45.47
C GLU A 268 -23.55 9.52 -46.09
N GLU A 269 -22.38 8.87 -46.15
CA GLU A 269 -22.24 7.51 -46.66
C GLU A 269 -23.03 6.53 -45.77
N GLU A 270 -23.85 5.65 -46.36
CA GLU A 270 -24.75 4.73 -45.65
C GLU A 270 -24.02 3.92 -44.54
N ARG A 271 -22.82 3.45 -44.87
CA ARG A 271 -21.89 2.71 -43.99
C ARG A 271 -21.37 3.51 -42.78
N PHE A 272 -21.46 4.84 -42.78
CA PHE A 272 -20.95 5.71 -41.72
C PHE A 272 -21.96 6.74 -41.16
N ALA A 273 -23.21 6.70 -41.64
CA ALA A 273 -24.24 7.69 -41.35
C ALA A 273 -24.75 7.71 -39.90
N SER A 274 -24.44 6.68 -39.11
CA SER A 274 -24.75 6.64 -37.67
C SER A 274 -23.66 5.91 -36.89
N ASN A 275 -23.59 6.11 -35.57
CA ASN A 275 -22.66 5.35 -34.72
C ASN A 275 -22.78 3.83 -34.90
N SER A 276 -24.01 3.29 -34.98
CA SER A 276 -24.21 1.85 -35.15
C SER A 276 -23.62 1.34 -36.46
N GLU A 277 -23.82 2.09 -37.55
CA GLU A 277 -23.21 1.77 -38.85
C GLU A 277 -21.69 1.89 -38.82
N ARG A 278 -21.15 2.93 -38.17
CA ARG A 278 -19.70 3.09 -37.97
C ARG A 278 -19.08 1.95 -37.15
N VAL A 279 -19.80 1.44 -36.15
CA VAL A 279 -19.38 0.28 -35.35
C VAL A 279 -19.43 -1.00 -36.18
N ALA A 280 -20.49 -1.21 -36.96
CA ALA A 280 -20.63 -2.37 -37.85
C ALA A 280 -19.57 -2.39 -38.96
N ASN A 281 -19.17 -1.21 -39.46
CA ASN A 281 -18.20 -1.03 -40.54
C ASN A 281 -16.85 -0.51 -40.02
N ARG A 282 -16.44 -0.88 -38.78
CA ARG A 282 -15.27 -0.30 -38.11
C ARG A 282 -13.95 -0.48 -38.88
N ALA A 283 -13.71 -1.66 -39.44
CA ALA A 283 -12.47 -1.93 -40.17
C ALA A 283 -12.32 -0.99 -41.38
N ASP A 284 -13.41 -0.83 -42.10
CA ASP A 284 -13.53 0.07 -43.24
C ASP A 284 -13.39 1.54 -42.82
N LEU A 285 -14.04 1.95 -41.73
CA LEU A 285 -13.90 3.28 -41.16
C LEU A 285 -12.45 3.60 -40.76
N HIS A 286 -11.76 2.65 -40.12
CA HIS A 286 -10.35 2.80 -39.74
C HIS A 286 -9.47 2.99 -40.96
N ALA A 287 -9.64 2.18 -42.01
CA ALA A 287 -8.87 2.29 -43.24
C ALA A 287 -9.02 3.67 -43.91
N GLU A 288 -10.22 4.25 -43.89
CA GLU A 288 -10.47 5.60 -44.44
C GLU A 288 -9.77 6.69 -43.61
N ILE A 289 -9.81 6.59 -42.28
CA ILE A 289 -9.16 7.54 -41.37
C ILE A 289 -7.63 7.43 -41.50
N GLU A 290 -7.07 6.22 -41.44
CA GLU A 290 -5.63 5.97 -41.56
C GLU A 290 -5.12 6.31 -42.97
N GLY A 291 -5.96 6.20 -44.00
CA GLY A 291 -5.64 6.68 -45.35
C GLY A 291 -5.37 8.19 -45.42
N VAL A 292 -5.99 8.98 -44.55
CA VAL A 292 -5.69 10.41 -44.38
C VAL A 292 -4.51 10.61 -43.42
N PHE A 293 -4.52 9.95 -42.26
CA PHE A 293 -3.53 10.15 -41.19
C PHE A 293 -2.13 9.67 -41.58
N SER A 294 -2.01 8.68 -42.48
CA SER A 294 -0.74 8.23 -43.05
C SER A 294 0.04 9.31 -43.82
N ARG A 295 -0.59 10.47 -44.10
CA ARG A 295 0.04 11.63 -44.74
C ARG A 295 0.40 12.75 -43.75
N LEU A 296 0.09 12.56 -42.47
CA LEU A 296 0.30 13.52 -41.40
C LEU A 296 1.27 12.94 -40.38
N THR A 297 2.06 13.78 -39.72
CA THR A 297 2.70 13.41 -38.46
C THR A 297 1.67 13.37 -37.33
N GLU A 298 1.98 12.73 -36.21
CA GLU A 298 1.12 12.75 -35.00
C GLU A 298 0.79 14.20 -34.59
N GLU A 299 1.79 15.08 -34.62
CA GLU A 299 1.63 16.50 -34.28
C GLU A 299 0.65 17.21 -35.21
N GLN A 300 0.76 16.99 -36.52
CA GLN A 300 -0.17 17.58 -37.50
C GLN A 300 -1.59 17.02 -37.35
N ALA A 301 -1.73 15.73 -37.06
CA ALA A 301 -3.04 15.12 -36.81
C ALA A 301 -3.69 15.73 -35.56
N ILE A 302 -2.94 15.92 -34.49
CA ILE A 302 -3.40 16.56 -33.25
C ILE A 302 -3.81 18.01 -33.51
N GLU A 303 -2.99 18.80 -34.21
CA GLU A 303 -3.31 20.19 -34.55
C GLU A 303 -4.64 20.30 -35.34
N ARG A 304 -4.87 19.41 -36.30
CA ARG A 304 -6.14 19.35 -37.03
C ARG A 304 -7.31 18.96 -36.14
N LEU A 305 -7.14 17.94 -35.30
CA LEU A 305 -8.17 17.48 -34.37
C LEU A 305 -8.55 18.58 -33.37
N GLU A 306 -7.57 19.28 -32.79
CA GLU A 306 -7.78 20.39 -31.87
C GLU A 306 -8.42 21.60 -32.58
N GLY A 307 -7.96 21.93 -33.79
CA GLY A 307 -8.55 22.99 -34.62
C GLY A 307 -10.03 22.75 -34.92
N ALA A 308 -10.40 21.48 -35.14
CA ALA A 308 -11.77 21.04 -35.33
C ALA A 308 -12.53 20.76 -34.01
N GLY A 309 -11.95 21.03 -32.84
CA GLY A 309 -12.58 20.75 -31.55
C GLY A 309 -12.99 19.28 -31.38
N ILE A 310 -12.18 18.36 -31.88
CA ILE A 310 -12.34 16.90 -31.74
C ILE A 310 -11.46 16.42 -30.59
N ALA A 311 -12.06 15.65 -29.67
CA ALA A 311 -11.35 15.11 -28.52
C ALA A 311 -10.25 14.13 -28.98
N ASN A 312 -9.03 14.37 -28.51
CA ASN A 312 -7.87 13.58 -28.87
C ASN A 312 -6.87 13.48 -27.72
N ALA A 313 -5.92 12.55 -27.84
CA ALA A 313 -4.84 12.34 -26.89
C ALA A 313 -3.64 11.67 -27.54
N ARG A 314 -2.48 11.84 -26.91
CA ARG A 314 -1.25 11.09 -27.21
C ARG A 314 -1.19 9.80 -26.39
N MET A 315 -0.65 8.73 -26.97
CA MET A 315 -0.36 7.50 -26.23
C MET A 315 0.93 7.65 -25.42
N ARG A 316 0.82 8.18 -24.20
CA ARG A 316 1.99 8.38 -23.32
C ARG A 316 2.40 7.10 -22.59
N THR A 317 3.70 6.86 -22.53
CA THR A 317 4.33 5.92 -21.58
C THR A 317 4.21 6.42 -20.14
N VAL A 318 4.38 5.54 -19.15
CA VAL A 318 4.45 5.92 -17.73
C VAL A 318 5.57 6.92 -17.46
N ARG A 319 6.70 6.84 -18.20
CA ARG A 319 7.77 7.83 -18.11
C ARG A 319 7.30 9.22 -18.54
N GLN A 320 6.66 9.32 -19.70
CA GLN A 320 6.11 10.59 -20.20
C GLN A 320 4.97 11.12 -19.29
N PHE A 321 4.26 10.26 -18.57
CA PHE A 321 3.29 10.68 -17.56
C PHE A 321 3.95 11.40 -16.36
N LEU A 322 5.13 10.95 -15.91
CA LEU A 322 5.85 11.61 -14.81
C LEU A 322 6.24 13.06 -15.15
N ASP A 323 6.43 13.33 -16.44
CA ASP A 323 6.83 14.62 -16.99
C ASP A 323 5.68 15.30 -17.75
N HIS A 324 4.42 14.98 -17.39
CA HIS A 324 3.25 15.50 -18.10
C HIS A 324 3.07 17.00 -17.86
N PRO A 325 2.95 17.83 -18.92
CA PRO A 325 2.92 19.30 -18.80
C PRO A 325 1.73 19.80 -17.97
N GLN A 326 0.55 19.16 -18.10
CA GLN A 326 -0.61 19.48 -17.27
C GLN A 326 -0.40 19.20 -15.78
N LEU A 327 0.37 18.17 -15.39
CA LEU A 327 0.64 17.89 -13.97
C LEU A 327 1.66 18.86 -13.39
N GLU A 328 2.62 19.30 -14.20
CA GLU A 328 3.54 20.38 -13.85
C GLU A 328 2.82 21.71 -13.69
N ALA A 329 2.00 22.12 -14.67
CA ALA A 329 1.22 23.36 -14.62
C ALA A 329 0.23 23.40 -13.45
N ARG A 330 -0.26 22.23 -13.02
CA ARG A 330 -1.14 22.09 -11.85
C ARG A 330 -0.39 21.83 -10.53
N ASP A 331 0.94 21.94 -10.54
CA ASP A 331 1.83 21.76 -9.38
C ASP A 331 1.51 20.48 -8.57
N ARG A 332 1.46 19.34 -9.26
CA ARG A 332 0.94 18.08 -8.70
C ARG A 332 1.96 17.23 -7.97
N TRP A 333 3.21 17.69 -7.84
CA TRP A 333 4.32 16.89 -7.33
C TRP A 333 4.89 17.49 -6.04
N ARG A 334 5.19 16.63 -5.06
CA ARG A 334 5.87 16.99 -3.82
C ARG A 334 7.02 16.03 -3.56
N GLN A 335 7.95 16.42 -2.70
CA GLN A 335 8.95 15.51 -2.15
C GLN A 335 8.47 15.00 -0.79
N VAL A 336 8.61 13.70 -0.56
CA VAL A 336 8.34 13.04 0.72
C VAL A 336 9.61 12.32 1.19
N GLY A 337 9.86 12.29 2.50
CA GLY A 337 10.95 11.52 3.08
C GLY A 337 10.71 10.02 2.98
N SER A 338 11.79 9.23 3.00
CA SER A 338 11.73 7.77 3.14
C SER A 338 13.06 7.23 3.67
N PRO A 339 13.14 5.96 4.11
CA PRO A 339 14.40 5.30 4.42
C PRO A 339 15.44 5.34 3.29
N ALA A 340 15.01 5.48 2.03
CA ALA A 340 15.88 5.63 0.86
C ALA A 340 16.12 7.11 0.47
N GLY A 341 15.83 8.05 1.36
CA GLY A 341 15.93 9.49 1.14
C GLY A 341 14.71 10.09 0.44
N PRO A 342 14.81 11.33 -0.06
CA PRO A 342 13.69 12.03 -0.68
C PRO A 342 13.16 11.32 -1.93
N LEU A 343 11.84 11.19 -2.02
CA LEU A 343 11.12 10.59 -3.13
C LEU A 343 10.05 11.56 -3.66
N ARG A 344 9.83 11.55 -4.98
CA ARG A 344 8.78 12.37 -5.63
C ARG A 344 7.44 11.63 -5.52
N ALA A 345 6.40 12.32 -5.07
CA ALA A 345 5.06 11.78 -4.90
C ALA A 345 4.00 12.71 -5.51
N LEU A 346 2.95 12.11 -6.08
CA LEU A 346 1.80 12.84 -6.61
C LEU A 346 0.86 13.22 -5.47
N VAL A 347 0.40 14.47 -5.44
CA VAL A 347 -0.59 14.92 -4.44
C VAL A 347 -1.98 14.34 -4.74
N PRO A 348 -2.83 14.09 -3.71
CA PRO A 348 -4.15 13.49 -3.86
C PRO A 348 -5.03 14.22 -4.88
N PRO A 349 -5.78 13.49 -5.74
CA PRO A 349 -6.46 14.07 -6.91
C PRO A 349 -7.55 15.08 -6.56
N ALA A 350 -8.24 14.91 -5.43
CA ALA A 350 -9.20 15.88 -4.93
C ALA A 350 -8.47 17.09 -4.32
N THR A 351 -8.59 18.26 -4.97
CA THR A 351 -8.02 19.51 -4.45
C THR A 351 -9.08 20.21 -3.60
N LEU A 352 -8.83 20.32 -2.30
CA LEU A 352 -9.68 21.08 -1.40
C LEU A 352 -9.14 22.51 -1.31
N ALA A 353 -9.92 23.47 -1.81
CA ALA A 353 -9.51 24.88 -1.81
C ALA A 353 -9.14 25.34 -0.39
N GLY A 354 -7.93 25.90 -0.24
CA GLY A 354 -7.42 26.39 1.05
C GLY A 354 -6.79 25.32 1.96
N THR A 355 -6.67 24.07 1.49
CA THR A 355 -6.11 22.96 2.28
C THR A 355 -5.06 22.18 1.48
N GLU A 356 -3.86 22.06 2.05
CA GLU A 356 -2.81 21.20 1.50
C GLU A 356 -2.82 19.82 2.18
N PRO A 357 -2.55 18.73 1.43
CA PRO A 357 -2.42 17.39 1.99
C PRO A 357 -1.15 17.26 2.86
N ILE A 358 -1.18 16.37 3.85
CA ILE A 358 -0.08 16.19 4.82
C ILE A 358 1.26 15.81 4.17
N MET A 359 1.26 14.84 3.25
CA MET A 359 2.45 14.37 2.50
C MET A 359 3.70 14.12 3.38
N LYS A 360 3.53 13.52 4.57
CA LYS A 360 4.60 13.15 5.51
C LYS A 360 5.45 11.97 4.99
N PRO A 361 6.62 11.67 5.60
CA PRO A 361 7.48 10.57 5.18
C PRO A 361 6.80 9.20 5.11
N ILE A 362 7.40 8.31 4.32
CA ILE A 362 7.10 6.87 4.30
C ILE A 362 7.89 6.21 5.43
N PRO A 363 7.28 5.43 6.33
CA PRO A 363 7.97 4.91 7.49
C PRO A 363 8.84 3.67 7.20
N GLY A 364 9.97 3.58 7.90
CA GLY A 364 10.68 2.33 8.13
C GLY A 364 9.84 1.33 8.93
N ILE A 365 10.27 0.06 8.99
CA ILE A 365 9.57 -0.97 9.78
C ILE A 365 9.72 -0.61 11.25
N GLY A 366 8.60 -0.45 11.96
CA GLY A 366 8.59 -0.21 13.39
C GLY A 366 9.22 1.13 13.81
N GLU A 367 9.38 2.07 12.88
CA GLU A 367 10.02 3.37 13.13
C GLU A 367 9.40 4.13 14.31
N HIS A 368 8.09 3.91 14.55
CA HIS A 368 7.33 4.63 15.57
C HIS A 368 6.98 3.73 16.77
N THR A 369 7.51 2.50 16.83
CA THR A 369 7.15 1.52 17.87
C THR A 369 7.43 2.04 19.28
N ALA A 370 8.65 2.53 19.54
CA ALA A 370 9.04 3.00 20.87
C ALA A 370 8.18 4.19 21.33
N GLU A 371 7.97 5.18 20.44
CA GLU A 371 7.14 6.35 20.72
C GLU A 371 5.68 5.97 21.04
N ILE A 372 5.08 5.12 20.21
CA ILE A 372 3.68 4.69 20.38
C ILE A 372 3.52 3.87 21.67
N LEU A 373 4.44 2.95 21.96
CA LEU A 373 4.37 2.12 23.17
C LEU A 373 4.61 2.95 24.45
N SER A 374 5.51 3.93 24.43
CA SER A 374 5.72 4.86 25.55
C SER A 374 4.45 5.65 25.85
N ALA A 375 3.82 6.21 24.82
CA ALA A 375 2.57 6.98 24.97
C ALA A 375 1.43 6.12 25.56
N LEU A 376 1.41 4.81 25.31
CA LEU A 376 0.46 3.87 25.94
C LEU A 376 0.83 3.55 27.40
N GLY A 377 2.11 3.58 27.75
CA GLY A 377 2.63 3.32 29.10
C GLY A 377 2.39 4.48 30.07
N GLU A 378 2.54 5.72 29.62
CA GLU A 378 2.27 6.93 30.43
C GLU A 378 0.77 7.05 30.82
N GLY A 379 -0.13 6.44 30.05
CA GLY A 379 -1.55 6.32 30.43
C GLY A 379 -1.82 5.40 31.64
N ARG A 380 -0.80 4.67 32.13
CA ARG A 380 -0.92 3.72 33.24
C ARG A 380 -0.82 4.38 34.62
N GLU A 381 -0.32 5.61 34.72
CA GLU A 381 -0.10 6.31 36.01
C GLU A 381 -1.33 7.03 36.57
N ALA A 382 -2.46 7.11 35.83
CA ALA A 382 -3.65 7.82 36.29
C ALA A 382 -4.68 6.95 37.05
N GLY A 383 -4.40 5.67 37.31
CA GLY A 383 -5.37 4.77 37.93
C GLY A 383 -4.76 3.61 38.70
N THR A 384 -4.84 3.71 40.03
CA THR A 384 -4.54 2.70 41.05
C THR A 384 -3.08 2.39 41.33
N ASP A 385 -2.49 3.24 42.17
CA ASP A 385 -1.35 2.89 43.01
C ASP A 385 -1.70 1.69 43.91
N ARG A 386 -0.99 0.58 43.69
CA ARG A 386 -0.57 -0.32 44.76
C ARG A 386 0.94 -0.47 44.63
N ASP A 387 1.60 0.30 45.48
CA ASP A 387 2.96 0.18 45.96
C ASP A 387 3.44 -1.29 46.03
N ASP A 388 4.28 -1.68 45.07
CA ASP A 388 5.30 -2.72 45.26
C ASP A 388 6.66 -2.16 44.83
N GLY A 389 7.67 -2.32 45.69
CA GLY A 389 9.00 -1.69 45.58
C GLY A 389 9.89 -2.19 44.43
N LEU A 390 9.33 -2.39 43.24
CA LEU A 390 10.02 -2.74 42.00
C LEU A 390 10.30 -1.52 41.10
N GLY A 391 9.72 -0.35 41.42
CA GLY A 391 9.89 0.90 40.66
C GLY A 391 11.33 1.41 40.64
N GLU A 392 12.00 1.47 41.79
CA GLU A 392 13.39 1.96 41.89
C GLU A 392 14.41 1.03 41.19
N VAL A 393 14.10 -0.28 41.11
CA VAL A 393 14.94 -1.27 40.42
C VAL A 393 14.81 -1.14 38.89
N ARG A 394 13.59 -0.86 38.40
CA ARG A 394 13.34 -0.65 36.96
C ARG A 394 13.91 0.67 36.45
N GLU A 395 13.77 1.76 37.21
CA GLU A 395 14.39 3.04 36.86
C GLU A 395 15.93 2.94 36.83
N SER A 396 16.52 2.14 37.72
CA SER A 396 17.96 1.88 37.71
C SER A 396 18.41 1.06 36.50
N ILE A 397 17.61 0.08 36.06
CA ILE A 397 17.91 -0.73 34.85
C ILE A 397 17.79 0.14 33.59
N ASP A 398 16.74 0.93 33.46
CA ASP A 398 16.52 1.81 32.29
C ASP A 398 17.51 3.00 32.25
N ALA A 399 18.05 3.42 33.40
CA ALA A 399 19.13 4.40 33.47
C ALA A 399 20.47 3.81 33.03
N VAL A 400 20.76 2.55 33.40
CA VAL A 400 21.98 1.84 32.98
C VAL A 400 21.95 1.51 31.48
N ASP A 401 20.80 1.08 30.95
CA ASP A 401 20.66 0.82 29.51
C ASP A 401 20.82 2.10 28.67
N ARG A 402 20.27 3.24 29.13
CA ARG A 402 20.44 4.53 28.44
C ARG A 402 21.88 5.01 28.45
N GLU A 403 22.62 4.82 29.54
CA GLU A 403 24.02 5.24 29.62
C GLU A 403 24.94 4.29 28.83
N ILE A 404 24.64 2.99 28.77
CA ILE A 404 25.35 2.02 27.91
C ILE A 404 25.09 2.31 26.44
N VAL A 405 23.84 2.56 26.02
CA VAL A 405 23.50 2.93 24.63
C VAL A 405 24.18 4.24 24.23
N ARG A 406 24.25 5.22 25.15
CA ARG A 406 24.98 6.48 24.94
C ARG A 406 26.49 6.27 24.80
N LEU A 407 27.11 5.45 25.65
CA LEU A 407 28.53 5.11 25.58
C LEU A 407 28.90 4.30 24.32
N LEU A 408 27.96 3.49 23.81
CA LEU A 408 28.09 2.76 22.55
C LEU A 408 27.94 3.68 21.33
N ALA A 409 27.04 4.66 21.38
CA ALA A 409 26.86 5.66 20.33
C ALA A 409 28.07 6.61 20.21
N GLU A 410 28.76 6.91 21.32
CA GLU A 410 29.95 7.77 21.33
C GLU A 410 31.24 7.07 20.82
N ARG A 411 31.21 5.77 20.48
CA ARG A 411 32.39 4.97 20.07
C ARG A 411 32.26 4.21 18.73
N GLU A 412 31.73 4.85 17.68
CA GLU A 412 31.77 4.30 16.30
C GLU A 412 33.19 3.96 15.78
N GLY A 413 34.25 4.43 16.45
CA GLY A 413 35.64 4.09 16.10
C GLY A 413 36.16 2.74 16.59
N TYR A 414 35.55 2.11 17.61
CA TYR A 414 36.15 0.95 18.28
C TYR A 414 35.65 -0.40 17.73
N VAL A 415 34.40 -0.46 17.25
CA VAL A 415 33.81 -1.66 16.64
C VAL A 415 34.57 -2.07 15.36
N ARG A 416 35.14 -1.11 14.62
CA ARG A 416 36.01 -1.41 13.46
C ARG A 416 37.37 -2.02 13.82
N ARG A 417 37.86 -1.85 15.06
CA ARG A 417 39.09 -2.50 15.53
C ARG A 417 38.84 -3.90 16.09
N ALA A 418 37.73 -4.10 16.80
CA ALA A 418 37.33 -5.42 17.28
C ALA A 418 37.03 -6.38 16.11
N ALA A 419 36.42 -5.89 15.03
CA ALA A 419 36.19 -6.65 13.80
C ALA A 419 37.47 -7.07 13.03
N SER A 420 38.66 -6.63 13.47
CA SER A 420 39.94 -7.04 12.88
C SER A 420 40.64 -8.19 13.60
N LEU A 421 40.12 -8.65 14.76
CA LEU A 421 40.60 -9.85 15.44
C LEU A 421 39.84 -11.08 14.91
N LYS A 422 40.25 -11.53 13.72
CA LYS A 422 39.94 -12.89 13.26
C LYS A 422 40.75 -13.88 14.09
N GLU A 423 40.12 -14.58 15.03
CA GLU A 423 40.61 -15.89 15.47
C GLU A 423 39.50 -16.94 15.40
N THR A 424 39.92 -18.12 14.95
CA THR A 424 39.12 -19.23 14.43
C THR A 424 38.42 -20.04 15.52
N ARG A 425 37.23 -20.58 15.17
CA ARG A 425 36.35 -21.66 15.69
C ARG A 425 36.88 -22.76 16.66
N LYS A 426 38.07 -22.66 17.26
CA LYS A 426 38.67 -23.68 18.15
C LYS A 426 38.91 -23.22 19.59
N ASP A 427 38.61 -21.96 19.93
CA ASP A 427 39.11 -21.35 21.16
C ASP A 427 38.05 -21.12 22.26
N VAL A 428 36.78 -21.51 22.03
CA VAL A 428 35.67 -21.31 22.98
C VAL A 428 35.44 -22.53 23.91
N GLU A 429 36.16 -23.63 23.73
CA GLU A 429 36.00 -24.84 24.57
C GLU A 429 36.96 -24.92 25.78
N ALA A 430 37.72 -23.87 26.10
CA ALA A 430 38.66 -23.85 27.22
C ALA A 430 38.12 -23.02 28.42
N PRO A 431 37.69 -23.64 29.53
CA PRO A 431 37.14 -22.94 30.71
C PRO A 431 38.07 -21.84 31.26
N ASP A 432 39.39 -22.06 31.18
CA ASP A 432 40.39 -21.14 31.69
C ASP A 432 40.41 -19.78 30.97
N ARG A 433 39.96 -19.72 29.70
CA ARG A 433 39.88 -18.48 28.92
C ARG A 433 38.59 -17.69 29.16
N VAL A 434 37.49 -18.36 29.47
CA VAL A 434 36.23 -17.69 29.85
C VAL A 434 36.44 -16.92 31.16
N GLU A 435 37.11 -17.54 32.13
CA GLU A 435 37.48 -16.89 33.38
C GLU A 435 38.42 -15.69 33.18
N GLU A 436 39.34 -15.77 32.21
CA GLU A 436 40.21 -14.65 31.87
C GLU A 436 39.43 -13.44 31.31
N VAL A 437 38.47 -13.68 30.41
CA VAL A 437 37.63 -12.63 29.82
C VAL A 437 36.74 -11.97 30.87
N VAL A 438 36.10 -12.76 31.74
CA VAL A 438 35.26 -12.25 32.81
C VAL A 438 36.07 -11.41 33.81
N ARG A 439 37.26 -11.88 34.18
CA ARG A 439 38.16 -11.14 35.07
C ARG A 439 38.63 -9.82 34.46
N ASN A 440 38.92 -9.79 33.17
CA ASN A 440 39.31 -8.56 32.48
C ASN A 440 38.17 -7.54 32.41
N ALA A 441 36.94 -8.00 32.15
CA ALA A 441 35.75 -7.15 32.17
C ALA A 441 35.49 -6.56 33.57
N ARG A 442 35.63 -7.38 34.62
CA ARG A 442 35.50 -6.95 36.02
C ARG A 442 36.53 -5.88 36.39
N ASN A 443 37.81 -6.08 36.04
CA ASN A 443 38.86 -5.11 36.32
C ASN A 443 38.62 -3.77 35.60
N LEU A 444 38.23 -3.83 34.33
CA LEU A 444 37.96 -2.64 33.52
C LEU A 444 36.76 -1.84 34.05
N ALA A 445 35.72 -2.52 34.55
CA ALA A 445 34.60 -1.87 35.21
C ALA A 445 35.04 -1.11 36.47
N GLY A 446 35.90 -1.73 37.29
CA GLY A 446 36.47 -1.10 38.48
C GLY A 446 37.32 0.13 38.17
N GLU A 447 38.15 0.08 37.12
CA GLU A 447 38.97 1.21 36.68
C GLU A 447 38.14 2.41 36.20
N HIS A 448 36.90 2.16 35.75
CA HIS A 448 35.99 3.18 35.23
C HIS A 448 34.82 3.51 36.17
N GLY A 449 34.91 3.12 37.45
CA GLY A 449 33.93 3.46 38.47
C GLY A 449 32.57 2.75 38.34
N ALA A 450 32.49 1.73 37.50
CA ALA A 450 31.34 0.84 37.40
C ALA A 450 31.47 -0.30 38.43
N ASN A 451 30.34 -0.90 38.82
CA ASN A 451 30.34 -2.03 39.76
C ASN A 451 30.97 -3.27 39.11
N PRO A 452 32.14 -3.75 39.59
CA PRO A 452 32.85 -4.88 38.99
C PRO A 452 32.03 -6.19 39.03
N ASP A 453 31.21 -6.37 40.06
CA ASP A 453 30.44 -7.61 40.27
C ASP A 453 29.30 -7.73 39.25
N VAL A 454 28.67 -6.60 38.92
CA VAL A 454 27.61 -6.52 37.90
C VAL A 454 28.18 -6.77 36.50
N ALA A 455 29.37 -6.23 36.21
CA ALA A 455 30.04 -6.46 34.93
C ALA A 455 30.40 -7.94 34.73
N GLU A 456 30.82 -8.63 35.79
CA GLU A 456 31.06 -10.07 35.77
C GLU A 456 29.77 -10.85 35.49
N GLU A 457 28.66 -10.53 36.17
CA GLU A 457 27.38 -11.22 35.99
C GLU A 457 26.84 -11.08 34.55
N VAL A 458 26.91 -9.88 33.99
CA VAL A 458 26.47 -9.59 32.61
C VAL A 458 27.31 -10.36 31.60
N TYR A 459 28.65 -10.35 31.75
CA TYR A 459 29.53 -11.07 30.82
C TYR A 459 29.33 -12.59 30.90
N ARG A 460 29.11 -13.14 32.10
CA ARG A 460 28.78 -14.57 32.26
C ARG A 460 27.43 -14.91 31.63
N ALA A 461 26.42 -14.05 31.77
CA ALA A 461 25.12 -14.24 31.13
C ALA A 461 25.20 -14.17 29.60
N MET A 462 25.98 -13.23 29.04
CA MET A 462 26.22 -13.14 27.60
C MET A 462 26.93 -14.38 27.05
N ILE A 463 27.99 -14.84 27.71
CA ILE A 463 28.75 -16.02 27.28
C ILE A 463 27.86 -17.27 27.37
N SER A 464 27.08 -17.43 28.44
CA SER A 464 26.12 -18.53 28.59
C SER A 464 25.06 -18.53 27.47
N ARG A 465 24.53 -17.35 27.11
CA ARG A 465 23.56 -17.21 26.02
C ARG A 465 24.17 -17.50 24.65
N PHE A 466 25.42 -17.11 24.44
CA PHE A 466 26.15 -17.41 23.20
C PHE A 466 26.40 -18.92 23.03
N VAL A 467 26.82 -19.60 24.10
CA VAL A 467 27.01 -21.06 24.11
C VAL A 467 25.69 -21.79 23.90
N SER A 468 24.59 -21.33 24.50
CA SER A 468 23.26 -21.93 24.31
C SER A 468 22.76 -21.80 22.88
N LEU A 469 23.00 -20.67 22.21
CA LEU A 469 22.58 -20.44 20.82
C LEU A 469 23.38 -21.28 19.81
N GLU A 470 24.68 -21.51 20.05
CA GLU A 470 25.48 -22.40 19.19
C GLU A 470 25.17 -23.89 19.40
N MET A 471 24.76 -24.29 20.62
CA MET A 471 24.30 -25.66 20.88
C MET A 471 22.99 -25.97 20.14
N ASP A 472 22.04 -25.03 20.09
CA ASP A 472 20.79 -25.16 19.33
C ASP A 472 21.04 -25.27 17.80
N GLU A 473 22.01 -24.52 17.26
CA GLU A 473 22.41 -24.64 15.85
C GLU A 473 23.12 -25.97 15.54
N HIS A 474 23.87 -26.53 16.50
CA HIS A 474 24.52 -27.82 16.32
C HIS A 474 23.50 -28.97 16.33
N ASP A 475 22.51 -28.92 17.24
CA ASP A 475 21.46 -29.92 17.34
C ASP A 475 20.49 -29.86 16.16
N GLN A 476 20.16 -28.66 15.64
CA GLN A 476 19.38 -28.53 14.40
C GLN A 476 20.13 -29.08 13.18
N ASN A 477 21.44 -28.85 13.07
CA ASN A 477 22.24 -29.41 11.97
C ASN A 477 22.45 -30.92 12.07
N LYS A 478 22.40 -31.49 13.28
CA LYS A 478 22.46 -32.93 13.51
C LYS A 478 21.12 -33.60 13.19
N ALA A 479 20.01 -33.01 13.62
CA ALA A 479 18.66 -33.46 13.27
C ALA A 479 18.41 -33.46 11.74
N ASN A 480 18.85 -32.40 11.05
CA ASN A 480 18.73 -32.30 9.58
C ASN A 480 19.61 -33.32 8.82
N ARG A 481 20.62 -33.94 9.44
CA ARG A 481 21.42 -35.01 8.84
C ARG A 481 20.85 -36.41 9.07
N GLU A 482 20.06 -36.60 10.13
CA GLU A 482 19.45 -37.88 10.47
C GLU A 482 18.08 -38.09 9.78
N GLU A 483 17.37 -37.02 9.40
CA GLU A 483 16.14 -37.11 8.58
C GLU A 483 16.39 -37.25 7.06
N GLY A 484 17.66 -37.22 6.63
CA GLY A 484 18.08 -37.27 5.23
C GLY A 484 18.67 -38.60 4.73
N LEU A 485 18.48 -39.72 5.46
CA LEU A 485 18.97 -41.05 5.10
C LEU A 485 17.84 -42.09 4.96
#